data_AF-A0A9P9IKY4-F1
#
_entry.id   AF-A0A9P9IKY4-F1
#
_cell.length_a   1.000
_cell.length_b   1.000
_cell.length_c   1.000
_cell.angle_alpha   90.00
_cell.angle_beta   90.00
_cell.angle_gamma   90.00
#
_symmetry.space_group_name_H-M   'P 1'
#
loop_
_entity.id
_entity.type
_entity.pdbx_description
1 polymer ?
#
loop_
_entity_poly.entity_id
_entity_poly.type
_entity_poly.pdbx_seq_one_letter_code
_entity_poly.pdbx_strand_id
1 'polypeptide(L)'
;MINEDRDNPSWSSFLIDLDLGIREDRDRASGAKGKTGTRAFMAIGALLGEQHTFMHDLESFFWVFWICIHYNANGKDIGPTGFDNWNFESDDELAEKNRA
;
A
#
# COMPACT_ATOMS: atom_id res chain seq x y z
N MET A 1 10.28 2.92 -8.13
CA MET A 1 10.73 2.87 -9.53
C MET A 1 11.50 1.57 -9.67
N ILE A 2 11.04 0.67 -10.53
CA ILE A 2 11.68 -0.65 -10.71
C ILE A 2 13.00 -0.42 -11.45
N ASN A 3 14.07 -1.11 -11.07
CA ASN A 3 15.29 -1.08 -11.85
C ASN A 3 15.05 -1.89 -13.13
N GLU A 4 14.97 -1.21 -14.27
CA GLU A 4 14.75 -1.83 -15.57
C GLU A 4 16.03 -2.44 -16.18
N ASP A 5 17.19 -2.21 -15.56
CA ASP A 5 18.46 -2.78 -15.97
C ASP A 5 18.54 -4.25 -15.55
N ARG A 6 18.26 -5.13 -16.52
CA ARG A 6 18.24 -6.59 -16.35
C ARG A 6 19.61 -7.18 -16.01
N ASP A 7 20.70 -6.44 -16.24
CA ASP A 7 22.07 -6.90 -16.08
C ASP A 7 22.72 -6.36 -14.79
N ASN A 8 21.98 -5.60 -13.96
CA ASN A 8 22.44 -5.13 -12.66
C ASN A 8 21.99 -6.07 -11.53
N PRO A 9 22.85 -6.98 -11.03
CA PRO A 9 22.49 -7.94 -10.00
C PRO A 9 22.26 -7.32 -8.63
N SER A 10 22.60 -6.03 -8.44
CA SER A 10 22.66 -5.44 -7.10
C SER A 10 21.32 -4.91 -6.62
N TRP A 11 20.43 -4.36 -7.45
CA TRP A 11 19.15 -3.81 -7.00
C TRP A 11 18.00 -4.16 -7.95
N SER A 12 17.23 -5.21 -7.68
CA SER A 12 15.99 -5.51 -8.45
C SER A 12 14.85 -4.55 -8.10
N SER A 13 14.82 -4.04 -6.87
CA SER A 13 13.79 -3.14 -6.36
C SER A 13 14.29 -2.39 -5.12
N PHE A 14 13.78 -1.18 -4.92
CA PHE A 14 14.02 -0.38 -3.71
C PHE A 14 12.72 0.32 -3.30
N LEU A 15 12.54 0.50 -1.99
CA LEU A 15 11.44 1.31 -1.45
C LEU A 15 11.68 2.78 -1.79
N ILE A 16 10.63 3.44 -2.26
CA ILE A 16 10.62 4.86 -2.63
C ILE A 16 9.50 5.57 -1.88
N ASP A 17 9.40 6.88 -2.08
CA ASP A 17 8.32 7.72 -1.53
C ASP A 17 8.40 7.89 0.00
N LEU A 18 9.60 8.24 0.49
CA LEU A 18 9.87 8.55 1.91
C LEU A 18 9.81 10.06 2.20
N ASP A 19 9.44 10.87 1.22
CA ASP A 19 9.38 12.34 1.28
C ASP A 19 8.30 12.87 2.23
N LEU A 20 7.32 12.03 2.58
CA LEU A 20 6.35 12.29 3.64
C LEU A 20 6.69 11.61 4.97
N GLY A 21 7.77 10.82 5.03
CA GLY A 21 8.29 10.18 6.23
C GLY A 21 8.87 11.23 7.19
N ILE A 22 8.05 11.63 8.15
CA ILE A 22 8.39 12.64 9.14
C ILE A 22 8.41 12.05 10.55
N ARG A 23 9.14 12.69 11.47
CA ARG A 23 9.06 12.34 12.90
C ARG A 23 7.65 12.60 13.42
N GLU A 24 7.16 11.73 14.32
CA GLU A 24 5.78 11.71 14.86
C GLU A 24 5.31 13.01 15.55
N ASP A 25 6.18 14.01 15.72
CA ASP A 25 5.83 15.32 16.31
C ASP A 25 4.82 16.15 15.46
N ARG A 26 4.14 15.57 14.46
CA ARG A 26 3.02 16.24 13.80
C ARG A 26 1.78 16.14 14.67
N ASP A 27 1.41 17.28 15.26
CA ASP A 27 0.19 17.43 16.05
C ASP A 27 -1.09 17.03 15.30
N ARG A 28 -1.15 17.21 13.96
CA ARG A 28 -2.35 16.96 13.13
C ARG A 28 -2.03 16.58 11.67
N ALA A 29 -3.01 15.96 11.00
CA ALA A 29 -2.98 15.67 9.56
C ALA A 29 -2.83 16.95 8.69
N SER A 30 -2.29 16.82 7.48
CA SER A 30 -1.93 17.94 6.58
C SER A 30 -3.12 18.77 6.07
N GLY A 31 -4.36 18.39 6.37
CA GLY A 31 -5.56 19.08 5.89
C GLY A 31 -5.84 18.86 4.39
N ALA A 32 -5.18 17.87 3.76
CA ALA A 32 -5.45 17.51 2.37
C ALA A 32 -6.94 17.15 2.20
N LYS A 33 -7.58 17.71 1.17
CA LYS A 33 -9.02 17.54 0.89
C LYS A 33 -9.40 16.14 0.39
N GLY A 34 -8.41 15.29 0.11
CA GLY A 34 -8.60 13.91 -0.34
C GLY A 34 -7.52 12.98 0.21
N LYS A 35 -7.85 11.70 0.32
CA LYS A 35 -6.89 10.63 0.66
C LYS A 35 -5.90 10.51 -0.49
N THR A 36 -4.61 10.56 -0.17
CA THR A 36 -3.52 10.45 -1.13
C THR A 36 -2.83 9.11 -0.89
N GLY A 37 -2.62 8.32 -1.93
CA GLY A 37 -2.09 6.95 -1.85
C GLY A 37 -2.90 5.96 -2.69
N THR A 38 -2.42 4.74 -2.81
CA THR A 38 -3.11 3.66 -3.52
C THR A 38 -4.11 2.98 -2.58
N ARG A 39 -5.41 3.17 -2.80
CA ARG A 39 -6.50 2.73 -1.90
C ARG A 39 -6.45 1.26 -1.51
N ALA A 40 -6.14 0.39 -2.47
CA ALA A 40 -6.01 -1.06 -2.24
C ALA A 40 -4.93 -1.44 -1.20
N PHE A 41 -3.97 -0.55 -0.93
CA PHE A 41 -2.87 -0.78 0.01
C PHE A 41 -2.93 0.15 1.22
N MET A 42 -3.95 1.01 1.35
CA MET A 42 -4.07 1.87 2.53
C MET A 42 -4.56 1.04 3.73
N ALA A 43 -3.97 1.34 4.90
CA ALA A 43 -4.42 0.77 6.16
C ALA A 43 -5.91 1.07 6.42
N ILE A 44 -6.62 0.15 7.08
CA ILE A 44 -8.05 0.31 7.39
C ILE A 44 -8.31 1.59 8.19
N GLY A 45 -7.50 1.87 9.21
CA GLY A 45 -7.62 3.09 10.00
C GLY A 45 -7.48 4.35 9.13
N ALA A 46 -6.51 4.36 8.22
CA ALA A 46 -6.33 5.47 7.27
C ALA A 46 -7.51 5.60 6.28
N LEU A 47 -8.09 4.48 5.82
CA LEU A 47 -9.32 4.47 5.03
C LEU A 47 -10.54 4.96 5.82
N LEU A 48 -10.60 4.76 7.13
CA LEU A 48 -11.68 5.27 7.98
C LEU A 48 -11.45 6.72 8.46
N GLY A 49 -10.33 7.34 8.06
CA GLY A 49 -10.00 8.71 8.40
C GLY A 49 -9.35 8.88 9.78
N GLU A 50 -8.83 7.79 10.36
CA GLU A 50 -7.98 7.87 11.55
C GLU A 50 -6.71 8.67 11.25
N GLN A 51 -6.12 9.24 12.30
CA GLN A 51 -4.85 9.94 12.17
C GLN A 51 -3.78 8.96 11.70
N HIS A 52 -3.04 9.35 10.65
CA HIS A 52 -1.95 8.54 10.12
C HIS A 52 -0.88 8.30 11.19
N THR A 53 -0.49 7.03 11.40
CA THR A 53 0.56 6.62 12.33
C THR A 53 1.51 5.66 11.62
N PHE A 54 2.69 5.41 12.18
CA PHE A 54 3.62 4.44 11.60
C PHE A 54 3.02 3.02 11.47
N MET A 55 2.03 2.67 12.32
CA MET A 55 1.34 1.38 12.23
C MET A 55 0.55 1.25 10.93
N HIS A 56 0.00 2.35 10.42
CA HIS A 56 -0.66 2.37 9.11
C HIS A 56 0.34 2.13 7.98
N ASP A 57 1.56 2.66 8.07
CA ASP A 57 2.61 2.39 7.07
C ASP A 57 3.03 0.91 7.08
N LEU A 58 3.09 0.28 8.25
CA LEU A 58 3.37 -1.17 8.38
C LEU A 58 2.26 -2.04 7.80
N GLU A 59 0.99 -1.69 8.06
CA GLU A 59 -0.15 -2.39 7.47
C GLU A 59 -0.15 -2.25 5.94
N SER A 60 0.11 -1.04 5.42
CA SER A 60 0.27 -0.82 3.99
C SER A 60 1.39 -1.65 3.38
N PHE A 61 2.54 -1.75 4.07
CA PHE A 61 3.64 -2.59 3.64
C PHE A 61 3.26 -4.08 3.62
N PHE A 62 2.49 -4.55 4.59
CA PHE A 62 1.97 -5.91 4.61
C PHE A 62 1.11 -6.21 3.37
N TRP A 63 0.19 -5.31 3.00
CA TRP A 63 -0.66 -5.51 1.81
C TRP A 63 0.14 -5.56 0.50
N VAL A 64 1.20 -4.75 0.36
CA VAL A 64 2.12 -4.83 -0.78
C VAL A 64 2.85 -6.17 -0.81
N PHE A 65 3.40 -6.60 0.33
CA PHE A 65 4.06 -7.90 0.45
C PHE A 65 3.10 -9.06 0.15
N TRP A 66 1.85 -8.95 0.62
CA TRP A 66 0.79 -9.93 0.37
C TRP A 66 0.51 -10.10 -1.12
N ILE A 67 0.44 -9.02 -1.89
CA ILE A 67 0.30 -9.12 -3.35
C ILE A 67 1.56 -9.73 -3.98
N CYS A 68 2.76 -9.35 -3.53
CA CYS A 68 3.99 -9.93 -4.08
C CYS A 68 4.08 -11.46 -3.97
N ILE A 69 3.46 -12.07 -2.95
CA ILE A 69 3.43 -13.54 -2.81
C ILE A 69 2.28 -14.20 -3.58
N HIS A 70 1.30 -13.45 -4.10
CA HIS A 70 0.17 -13.97 -4.87
C HIS A 70 0.33 -13.82 -6.39
N TYR A 71 1.36 -13.12 -6.85
CA TYR A 71 1.68 -12.98 -8.27
C TYR A 71 3.05 -13.60 -8.57
N ASN A 72 3.16 -14.32 -9.67
CA ASN A 72 4.46 -14.85 -10.12
C ASN A 72 5.33 -13.77 -10.78
N ALA A 73 6.56 -14.12 -11.13
CA ALA A 73 7.51 -13.23 -11.79
C ALA A 73 7.04 -12.62 -13.13
N ASN A 74 6.02 -13.22 -13.76
CA ASN A 74 5.41 -12.72 -15.00
C ASN A 74 4.18 -11.84 -14.73
N GLY A 75 3.90 -11.50 -13.46
CA GLY A 75 2.72 -10.72 -13.06
C GLY A 75 1.41 -11.50 -13.21
N LYS A 76 1.46 -12.83 -13.26
CA LYS A 76 0.26 -13.67 -13.34
C LYS A 76 -0.10 -14.17 -11.94
N ASP A 77 -1.36 -14.02 -11.58
CA ASP A 77 -1.93 -14.56 -10.34
C ASP A 77 -1.66 -16.07 -10.24
N ILE A 78 -1.20 -16.51 -9.07
CA ILE A 78 -0.96 -17.92 -8.75
C ILE A 78 -2.09 -18.57 -7.94
N GLY A 79 -3.17 -17.84 -7.65
CA GLY A 79 -4.41 -18.35 -7.02
C GLY A 79 -5.67 -17.66 -7.55
N PRO A 80 -6.86 -17.99 -7.00
CA PRO A 80 -8.08 -17.22 -7.25
C PRO A 80 -8.12 -16.06 -6.26
N THR A 81 -7.48 -14.93 -6.59
CA THR A 81 -7.55 -13.76 -5.72
C THR A 81 -8.51 -12.72 -6.28
N GLY A 82 -9.41 -12.19 -5.43
CA GLY A 82 -10.33 -11.13 -5.81
C GLY A 82 -9.68 -9.74 -5.86
N PHE A 83 -8.35 -9.65 -5.88
CA PHE A 83 -7.59 -8.42 -5.65
C PHE A 83 -7.65 -7.44 -6.82
N ASP A 84 -7.88 -7.92 -8.05
CA ASP A 84 -8.03 -7.06 -9.23
C ASP A 84 -9.15 -6.02 -9.07
N ASN A 85 -10.17 -6.32 -8.24
CA ASN A 85 -11.31 -5.44 -8.01
C ASN A 85 -11.05 -4.36 -6.94
N TRP A 86 -10.01 -4.48 -6.11
CA TRP A 86 -9.78 -3.59 -4.98
C TRP A 86 -9.59 -2.12 -5.37
N ASN A 87 -9.07 -1.85 -6.56
CA ASN A 87 -8.93 -0.48 -7.04
C ASN A 87 -10.28 0.21 -7.36
N PHE A 88 -11.34 -0.58 -7.58
CA PHE A 88 -12.66 -0.10 -7.97
C PHE A 88 -13.68 -0.09 -6.82
N GLU A 89 -13.29 -0.62 -5.67
CA GLU A 89 -14.16 -0.72 -4.50
C GLU A 89 -14.20 0.59 -3.70
N SER A 90 -15.30 0.78 -2.96
CA SER A 90 -15.43 1.91 -2.03
C SER A 90 -14.52 1.73 -0.80
N ASP A 91 -14.25 2.83 -0.07
CA ASP A 91 -13.37 2.78 1.10
C ASP A 91 -13.97 1.88 2.19
N ASP A 92 -15.29 1.89 2.32
CA ASP A 92 -16.03 1.05 3.27
C ASP A 92 -15.94 -0.44 2.89
N GLU A 93 -16.09 -0.78 1.60
CA GLU A 93 -15.95 -2.16 1.12
C GLU A 93 -14.53 -2.69 1.30
N LEU A 94 -13.52 -1.85 1.02
CA LEU A 94 -12.12 -2.20 1.26
C LEU A 94 -11.82 -2.40 2.75
N ALA A 95 -12.33 -1.52 3.61
CA ALA A 95 -12.20 -1.64 5.05
C ALA A 95 -12.82 -2.96 5.56
N GLU A 96 -13.99 -3.34 5.05
CA GLU A 96 -14.63 -4.62 5.41
C GLU A 96 -13.86 -5.84 4.88
N LYS A 97 -13.30 -5.79 3.68
CA LYS A 97 -12.49 -6.91 3.14
C LYS A 97 -11.15 -7.08 3.82
N ASN A 98 -10.59 -5.98 4.33
CA ASN A 98 -9.32 -5.97 5.04
C ASN A 98 -9.50 -6.30 6.54
N ARG A 99 -10.73 -6.27 7.07
CA ARG A 99 -11.07 -6.79 8.41
C ARG A 99 -10.99 -8.32 8.39
N ALA A 100 -9.83 -8.87 8.72
CA ALA A 100 -9.64 -10.29 9.03
C ALA A 100 -10.00 -10.60 10.48
#